data_AF-A0A1Y1XW94-F1
#
_entry.id   AF-A0A1Y1XW94-F1
#
_cell.length_a   1.000
_cell.length_b   1.000
_cell.length_c   1.000
_cell.angle_alpha   90.00
_cell.angle_beta   90.00
_cell.angle_gamma   90.00
#
_symmetry.space_group_name_H-M   'P 1'
#
loop_
_entity.id
_entity.type
_entity.pdbx_description
1 polymer ?
#
loop_
_entity_poly.entity_id
_entity_poly.type
_entity_poly.pdbx_seq_one_letter_code
_entity_poly.pdbx_strand_id
1 'polypeptide(L)'
;MTSSSSTCVPAIFTVWFRLNMPESPRYTMEVKGDVEKAARDLHAVLGDRDKMGEEMVTFGQHFGKWKNLKVLLGTSLSWFFLDIAFYGLSLNQSYVLQAIGYSSKGMAPYDAMWTEAVGNMIISLMGTVPGYWFTVFLIERMGRIRIQLMGFAMLTAIFVVLSTGFHKIQETAVALFIALFTLAQFFFNFGPNTTTFVLPSEVFPTRFRSTAHGISAASGKLGAIIATFGFNQLVELGGADGDHAFLPQTLGIFSGIMFLGFLTTFWIPETKGKSLEQICEEIENSDKK
;
A
#
# COMPACT_ATOMS: atom_id res chain seq x y z
N MET A 1 -3.45 29.51 -12.18
CA MET A 1 -4.55 28.93 -12.99
C MET A 1 -4.03 28.04 -14.14
N THR A 2 -2.84 27.42 -14.01
CA THR A 2 -2.16 26.66 -15.09
C THR A 2 -1.83 25.20 -14.70
N SER A 3 -2.26 24.72 -13.54
CA SER A 3 -1.92 23.36 -13.06
C SER A 3 -2.90 22.27 -13.54
N SER A 4 -4.04 22.63 -14.14
CA SER A 4 -5.06 21.66 -14.56
C SER A 4 -4.77 21.01 -15.92
N SER A 5 -3.90 21.60 -16.75
CA SER A 5 -3.59 21.09 -18.09
C SER A 5 -2.60 19.91 -18.07
N SER A 6 -1.68 19.85 -17.11
CA SER A 6 -0.66 18.79 -17.05
C SER A 6 -1.19 17.44 -16.54
N THR A 7 -2.28 17.42 -15.77
CA THR A 7 -2.92 16.18 -15.30
C THR A 7 -3.90 15.58 -16.31
N CYS A 8 -4.40 16.39 -17.25
CA CYS A 8 -5.28 15.92 -18.31
C CYS A 8 -4.58 15.01 -19.33
N VAL A 9 -3.30 15.25 -19.61
CA VAL A 9 -2.57 14.48 -20.64
C VAL A 9 -2.40 13.00 -20.23
N PRO A 10 -1.93 12.66 -19.01
CA PRO A 10 -1.90 11.26 -18.56
C PRO A 10 -3.29 10.63 -18.43
N ALA A 11 -4.30 11.39 -18.02
CA ALA A 11 -5.67 10.90 -17.88
C ALA A 11 -6.28 10.54 -19.24
N ILE A 12 -6.10 11.38 -20.27
CA ILE A 12 -6.52 11.11 -21.65
C ILE A 12 -5.80 9.90 -22.21
N PHE A 13 -4.48 9.79 -21.99
CA PHE A 13 -3.71 8.61 -22.38
C PHE A 13 -4.22 7.34 -21.69
N THR A 14 -4.52 7.40 -20.39
CA THR A 14 -5.04 6.26 -19.63
C THR A 14 -6.42 5.85 -20.14
N VAL A 15 -7.31 6.79 -20.42
CA VAL A 15 -8.64 6.52 -21.00
C VAL A 15 -8.50 5.94 -22.41
N TRP A 16 -7.64 6.51 -23.25
CA TRP A 16 -7.39 6.02 -24.60
C TRP A 16 -6.82 4.59 -24.60
N PHE A 17 -5.85 4.30 -23.74
CA PHE A 17 -5.31 2.94 -23.59
C PHE A 17 -6.34 1.96 -23.03
N ARG A 18 -7.18 2.40 -22.09
CA ARG A 18 -8.24 1.57 -21.51
C ARG A 18 -9.36 1.26 -22.52
N LEU A 19 -9.66 2.19 -23.42
CA LEU A 19 -10.65 2.01 -24.49
C LEU A 19 -10.11 1.17 -25.67
N ASN A 20 -8.80 1.24 -25.94
CA ASN A 20 -8.18 0.51 -27.05
C ASN A 20 -7.50 -0.80 -26.63
N MET A 21 -7.42 -1.10 -25.33
CA MET A 21 -6.97 -2.42 -24.87
C MET A 21 -7.97 -3.47 -25.34
N PRO A 22 -7.56 -4.43 -26.19
CA PRO A 22 -8.39 -5.58 -26.50
C PRO A 22 -8.68 -6.29 -25.18
N GLU A 23 -9.95 -6.47 -24.85
CA GLU A 23 -10.33 -7.29 -23.70
C GLU A 23 -9.66 -8.66 -23.85
N SER A 24 -9.02 -9.16 -22.78
CA SER A 24 -8.35 -10.46 -22.86
C SER A 24 -9.36 -11.53 -23.30
N PRO A 25 -8.98 -12.48 -24.18
CA PRO A 25 -9.88 -13.53 -24.68
C PRO A 25 -10.62 -14.31 -23.59
N ARG A 26 -10.05 -14.37 -22.38
CA ARG A 26 -10.63 -15.00 -21.18
C ARG A 26 -11.86 -14.26 -20.62
N TYR A 27 -11.91 -12.93 -20.69
CA TYR A 27 -13.04 -12.13 -20.17
C TYR A 27 -14.29 -12.25 -21.05
N THR A 28 -14.09 -12.29 -22.38
CA THR A 28 -15.20 -12.48 -23.34
C THR A 28 -15.78 -13.89 -23.25
N MET A 29 -14.96 -14.90 -22.94
CA MET A 29 -15.41 -16.28 -22.73
C MET A 29 -16.18 -16.50 -21.42
N GLU A 30 -15.75 -15.90 -20.31
CA GLU A 30 -16.32 -16.20 -18.99
C GLU A 30 -17.45 -15.27 -18.54
N VAL A 31 -17.55 -14.03 -19.08
CA VAL A 31 -18.42 -12.98 -18.49
C VAL A 31 -19.51 -12.46 -19.43
N LYS A 32 -19.32 -12.43 -20.76
CA LYS A 32 -20.23 -11.75 -21.69
C LYS A 32 -21.40 -12.59 -22.23
N GLY A 33 -21.44 -13.90 -22.01
CA GLY A 33 -22.58 -14.75 -22.38
C GLY A 33 -22.94 -14.75 -23.88
N ASP A 34 -21.99 -14.43 -24.77
CA ASP A 34 -22.21 -14.38 -26.21
C ASP A 34 -21.87 -15.74 -26.85
N VAL A 35 -22.89 -16.60 -26.90
CA VAL A 35 -22.81 -18.06 -27.13
C VAL A 35 -22.18 -18.41 -28.50
N GLU A 36 -22.32 -17.55 -29.52
CA GLU A 36 -21.96 -17.91 -30.90
C GLU A 36 -20.50 -17.68 -31.28
N LYS A 37 -19.82 -16.73 -30.62
CA LYS A 37 -18.38 -16.51 -30.80
C LYS A 37 -17.55 -17.41 -29.88
N ALA A 38 -18.06 -17.68 -28.66
CA ALA A 38 -17.47 -18.66 -27.78
C ALA A 38 -17.51 -20.06 -28.39
N ALA A 39 -18.63 -20.52 -28.95
CA ALA A 39 -18.75 -21.89 -29.49
C ALA A 39 -17.74 -22.24 -30.61
N ARG A 40 -17.34 -21.26 -31.43
CA ARG A 40 -16.41 -21.50 -32.55
C ARG A 40 -14.96 -21.68 -32.10
N ASP A 41 -14.49 -20.85 -31.18
CA ASP A 41 -13.12 -20.97 -30.64
C ASP A 41 -13.03 -22.05 -29.56
N LEU A 42 -14.15 -22.31 -28.87
CA LEU A 42 -14.28 -23.36 -27.87
C LEU A 42 -14.28 -24.77 -28.50
N HIS A 43 -14.71 -24.95 -29.76
CA HIS A 43 -14.61 -26.24 -30.45
C HIS A 43 -13.19 -26.62 -30.86
N ALA A 44 -12.29 -25.66 -31.03
CA ALA A 44 -10.89 -25.91 -31.34
C ALA A 44 -10.07 -26.30 -30.09
N VAL A 45 -10.58 -25.98 -28.88
CA VAL A 45 -9.89 -26.21 -27.60
C VAL A 45 -10.58 -27.28 -26.74
N LEU A 46 -11.91 -27.47 -26.84
CA LEU A 46 -12.67 -28.50 -26.12
C LEU A 46 -12.62 -29.86 -26.83
N GLY A 47 -11.42 -30.41 -26.94
CA GLY A 47 -11.21 -31.84 -27.15
C GLY A 47 -11.48 -32.68 -25.89
N ASP A 48 -11.94 -32.09 -24.79
CA ASP A 48 -12.12 -32.79 -23.51
C ASP A 48 -13.33 -32.22 -22.75
N ARG A 49 -14.52 -32.70 -23.11
CA ARG A 49 -15.82 -32.20 -22.60
C ARG A 49 -16.36 -32.98 -21.40
N ASP A 50 -15.50 -33.63 -20.61
CA ASP A 50 -15.91 -34.47 -19.48
C ASP A 50 -15.74 -33.83 -18.08
N LYS A 51 -15.49 -32.52 -17.97
CA LYS A 51 -15.36 -31.83 -16.66
C LYS A 51 -16.19 -30.57 -16.45
N MET A 52 -17.22 -30.29 -17.27
CA MET A 52 -18.14 -29.16 -17.05
C MET A 52 -19.31 -29.51 -16.11
N GLY A 53 -19.01 -30.21 -15.02
CA GLY A 53 -19.96 -30.56 -13.95
C GLY A 53 -19.56 -30.04 -12.58
N GLU A 54 -18.60 -29.11 -12.49
CA GLU A 54 -18.22 -28.55 -11.19
C GLU A 54 -19.16 -27.41 -10.78
N GLU A 55 -19.82 -27.62 -9.65
CA GLU A 55 -20.65 -26.66 -8.92
C GLU A 55 -19.88 -25.32 -8.77
N MET A 56 -20.45 -24.22 -9.26
CA MET A 56 -19.79 -22.91 -9.21
C MET A 56 -19.59 -22.45 -7.76
N VAL A 57 -18.40 -22.68 -7.20
CA VAL A 57 -18.04 -22.28 -5.83
C VAL A 57 -18.31 -20.78 -5.62
N THR A 58 -19.08 -20.42 -4.60
CA THR A 58 -19.44 -19.03 -4.28
C THR A 58 -18.33 -18.33 -3.49
N PHE A 59 -18.26 -16.99 -3.50
CA PHE A 59 -17.28 -16.20 -2.74
C PHE A 59 -17.23 -16.62 -1.25
N GLY A 60 -18.39 -16.76 -0.61
CA GLY A 60 -18.49 -17.19 0.80
C GLY A 60 -18.00 -18.63 1.03
N GLN A 61 -18.17 -19.54 0.07
CA GLN A 61 -17.63 -20.90 0.16
C GLN A 61 -16.12 -20.93 -0.05
N HIS A 62 -15.58 -20.05 -0.91
CA HIS A 62 -14.15 -19.93 -1.14
C HIS A 62 -13.43 -19.31 0.06
N PHE A 63 -13.87 -18.13 0.51
CA PHE A 63 -13.28 -17.41 1.66
C PHE A 63 -13.79 -17.89 3.01
N GLY A 64 -14.76 -18.82 3.07
CA GLY A 64 -15.11 -19.54 4.29
C GLY A 64 -14.02 -20.52 4.73
N LYS A 65 -13.14 -20.93 3.81
CA LYS A 65 -11.96 -21.76 4.15
C LYS A 65 -10.88 -20.88 4.76
N TRP A 66 -10.38 -21.26 5.94
CA TRP A 66 -9.37 -20.49 6.67
C TRP A 66 -8.14 -20.14 5.83
N LYS A 67 -7.65 -21.05 4.99
CA LYS A 67 -6.50 -20.80 4.10
C LYS A 67 -6.68 -19.60 3.17
N ASN A 68 -7.88 -19.45 2.59
CA ASN A 68 -8.20 -18.36 1.67
C ASN A 68 -8.51 -17.07 2.46
N LEU A 69 -9.22 -17.21 3.59
CA LEU A 69 -9.50 -16.10 4.49
C LEU A 69 -8.22 -15.50 5.06
N LYS A 70 -7.24 -16.34 5.43
CA LYS A 70 -5.94 -15.94 5.96
C LYS A 70 -5.18 -15.05 4.97
N VAL A 71 -5.18 -15.39 3.69
CA VAL A 71 -4.57 -14.54 2.65
C VAL A 71 -5.32 -13.23 2.50
N LEU A 72 -6.66 -13.26 2.48
CA LEU A 72 -7.49 -12.05 2.43
C LEU A 72 -7.27 -11.13 3.63
N LEU A 73 -7.18 -11.69 4.83
CA LEU A 73 -6.87 -10.94 6.05
C LEU A 73 -5.44 -10.41 6.01
N GLY A 74 -4.48 -11.21 5.53
CA GLY A 74 -3.09 -10.78 5.37
C GLY A 74 -2.97 -9.55 4.46
N THR A 75 -3.57 -9.59 3.26
CA THR A 75 -3.54 -8.46 2.33
C THR A 75 -4.33 -7.25 2.84
N SER A 76 -5.47 -7.47 3.49
CA SER A 76 -6.33 -6.39 3.99
C SER A 76 -5.76 -5.70 5.22
N LEU A 77 -5.24 -6.47 6.19
CA LEU A 77 -4.67 -5.93 7.43
C LEU A 77 -3.32 -5.26 7.19
N SER A 78 -2.45 -5.85 6.35
CA SER A 78 -1.17 -5.21 6.01
C SER A 78 -1.39 -3.85 5.34
N TRP A 79 -2.37 -3.76 4.43
CA TRP A 79 -2.74 -2.48 3.81
C TRP A 79 -3.40 -1.52 4.81
N PHE A 80 -4.31 -1.99 5.67
CA PHE A 80 -4.90 -1.18 6.74
C PHE A 80 -3.83 -0.56 7.66
N PHE A 81 -2.90 -1.37 8.17
CA PHE A 81 -1.84 -0.89 9.06
C PHE A 81 -0.89 0.07 8.35
N LEU A 82 -0.52 -0.23 7.10
CA LEU A 82 0.25 0.67 6.26
C LEU A 82 -0.43 2.04 6.13
N ASP A 83 -1.69 2.07 5.69
CA ASP A 83 -2.40 3.31 5.40
C ASP A 83 -2.57 4.16 6.67
N ILE A 84 -2.68 3.54 7.87
CA ILE A 84 -2.69 4.30 9.13
C ILE A 84 -1.41 5.12 9.29
N ALA A 85 -0.24 4.48 9.25
CA ALA A 85 1.01 5.20 9.47
C ALA A 85 1.37 6.10 8.27
N PHE A 86 1.12 5.63 7.04
CA PHE A 86 1.45 6.37 5.82
C PHE A 86 0.66 7.66 5.72
N TYR A 87 -0.67 7.61 5.87
CA TYR A 87 -1.49 8.82 5.82
C TYR A 87 -1.36 9.67 7.08
N GLY A 88 -1.25 9.05 8.26
CA GLY A 88 -1.08 9.80 9.50
C GLY A 88 0.21 10.62 9.49
N LEU A 89 1.30 10.07 8.95
CA LEU A 89 2.56 10.80 8.79
C LEU A 89 2.50 11.83 7.65
N SER A 90 1.91 11.47 6.50
CA SER A 90 1.91 12.33 5.30
C SER A 90 0.97 13.54 5.43
N LEU A 91 -0.21 13.37 6.05
CA LEU A 91 -1.16 14.46 6.25
C LEU A 91 -0.65 15.52 7.25
N ASN A 92 0.29 15.12 8.10
CA ASN A 92 0.85 15.93 9.18
C ASN A 92 2.34 16.23 8.95
N GLN A 93 2.80 16.06 7.72
CA GLN A 93 4.20 16.29 7.34
C GLN A 93 4.62 17.74 7.61
N SER A 94 3.69 18.68 7.42
CA SER A 94 3.84 20.10 7.76
C SER A 94 4.17 20.31 9.24
N TYR A 95 3.42 19.69 10.15
CA TYR A 95 3.68 19.75 11.60
C TYR A 95 5.02 19.12 11.95
N VAL A 96 5.35 17.99 11.31
CA VAL A 96 6.64 17.33 11.52
C VAL A 96 7.81 18.23 11.07
N LEU A 97 7.70 18.89 9.92
CA LEU A 97 8.69 19.86 9.41
C LEU A 97 8.81 21.10 10.30
N GLN A 98 7.69 21.60 10.81
CA GLN A 98 7.69 22.76 11.71
C GLN A 98 8.31 22.42 13.07
N ALA A 99 8.02 21.23 13.62
CA ALA A 99 8.57 20.76 14.90
C ALA A 99 10.10 20.67 14.88
N ILE A 100 10.69 20.41 13.72
CA ILE A 100 12.14 20.26 13.55
C ILE A 100 12.83 21.54 13.07
N GLY A 101 12.19 22.70 13.17
CA GLY A 101 12.84 23.99 12.92
C GLY A 101 12.80 24.46 11.47
N TYR A 102 12.08 23.77 10.57
CA TYR A 102 11.58 24.34 9.31
C TYR A 102 10.31 25.19 9.59
N SER A 103 10.35 25.96 10.67
CA SER A 103 9.18 26.62 11.24
C SER A 103 8.83 27.88 10.47
N SER A 104 7.62 27.88 9.91
CA SER A 104 6.92 29.03 9.34
C SER A 104 6.51 30.10 10.37
N LYS A 105 6.78 29.89 11.68
CA LYS A 105 6.35 30.80 12.75
C LYS A 105 7.00 32.18 12.56
N GLY A 106 6.16 33.19 12.30
CA GLY A 106 6.56 34.59 12.10
C GLY A 106 6.86 35.00 10.66
N MET A 107 6.79 34.08 9.69
CA MET A 107 6.88 34.40 8.26
C MET A 107 5.53 34.87 7.71
N ALA A 108 5.56 35.63 6.60
CA ALA A 108 4.35 35.91 5.86
C ALA A 108 3.71 34.60 5.36
N PRO A 109 2.37 34.51 5.25
CA PRO A 109 1.69 33.27 4.87
C PRO A 109 2.21 32.64 3.57
N TYR A 110 2.62 33.47 2.60
CA TYR A 110 3.20 33.00 1.34
C TYR A 110 4.57 32.32 1.53
N ASP A 111 5.48 32.94 2.29
CA ASP A 111 6.83 32.44 2.50
C ASP A 111 6.85 31.15 3.34
N ALA A 112 5.92 31.07 4.30
CA ALA A 112 5.63 29.87 5.07
C ALA A 112 5.24 28.69 4.17
N MET A 113 4.23 28.88 3.32
CA MET A 113 3.77 27.85 2.38
C MET A 113 4.85 27.48 1.37
N TRP A 114 5.63 28.46 0.89
CA TRP A 114 6.73 28.22 -0.04
C TRP A 114 7.82 27.33 0.58
N THR A 115 8.26 27.66 1.79
CA THR A 115 9.30 26.92 2.50
C THR A 115 8.87 25.48 2.81
N GLU A 116 7.62 25.29 3.21
CA GLU A 116 7.05 23.97 3.45
C GLU A 116 6.93 23.14 2.15
N ALA A 117 6.47 23.77 1.06
CA ALA A 117 6.37 23.11 -0.24
C ALA A 117 7.75 22.66 -0.77
N VAL A 118 8.78 23.50 -0.62
CA VAL A 118 10.16 23.15 -0.98
C VAL A 118 10.67 22.00 -0.12
N GLY A 119 10.43 22.02 1.20
CA GLY A 119 10.79 20.92 2.10
C GLY A 119 10.15 19.59 1.70
N ASN A 120 8.84 19.61 1.44
CA ASN A 120 8.09 18.43 0.97
C ASN A 120 8.60 17.91 -0.38
N MET A 121 8.97 18.82 -1.29
CA MET A 121 9.54 18.45 -2.58
C MET A 121 10.90 17.75 -2.41
N ILE A 122 11.78 18.27 -1.56
CA ILE A 122 13.08 17.67 -1.28
C ILE A 122 12.90 16.27 -0.70
N ILE A 123 12.04 16.11 0.32
CA ILE A 123 11.75 14.81 0.93
C ILE A 123 11.17 13.83 -0.11
N SER A 124 10.27 14.30 -0.97
CA SER A 124 9.67 13.45 -2.01
C SER A 124 10.69 12.98 -3.04
N LEU A 125 11.60 13.86 -3.46
CA LEU A 125 12.65 13.55 -4.43
C LEU A 125 13.76 12.66 -3.85
N MET A 126 14.04 12.78 -2.55
CA MET A 126 15.08 11.99 -1.89
C MET A 126 14.56 10.66 -1.33
N GLY A 127 13.32 10.60 -0.89
CA GLY A 127 12.71 9.42 -0.26
C GLY A 127 11.77 8.68 -1.20
N THR A 128 10.63 9.30 -1.50
CA THR A 128 9.51 8.68 -2.22
C THR A 128 9.88 8.20 -3.63
N VAL A 129 10.43 9.10 -4.46
CA VAL A 129 10.76 8.79 -5.87
C VAL A 129 11.80 7.67 -5.97
N PRO A 130 12.95 7.73 -5.27
CA PRO A 130 13.92 6.64 -5.27
C PRO A 130 13.32 5.35 -4.73
N GLY A 131 12.47 5.41 -3.69
CA GLY A 131 11.83 4.23 -3.13
C GLY A 131 10.99 3.46 -4.17
N TYR A 132 10.19 4.17 -4.97
CA TYR A 132 9.44 3.55 -6.07
C TYR A 132 10.34 2.92 -7.12
N TRP A 133 11.38 3.63 -7.57
CA TRP A 133 12.32 3.09 -8.56
C TRP A 133 13.03 1.83 -8.05
N PHE A 134 13.48 1.83 -6.80
CA PHE A 134 14.07 0.66 -6.17
C PHE A 134 13.09 -0.52 -6.14
N THR A 135 11.82 -0.29 -5.82
CA THR A 135 10.82 -1.36 -5.92
C THR A 135 10.70 -1.87 -7.35
N VAL A 136 10.53 -0.99 -8.34
CA VAL A 136 10.38 -1.40 -9.75
C VAL A 136 11.54 -2.27 -10.22
N PHE A 137 12.78 -1.91 -9.90
CA PHE A 137 13.95 -2.69 -10.32
C PHE A 137 14.16 -3.98 -9.53
N LEU A 138 13.75 -4.03 -8.26
CA LEU A 138 14.04 -5.15 -7.36
C LEU A 138 12.85 -6.07 -7.12
N ILE A 139 11.63 -5.71 -7.48
CA ILE A 139 10.42 -6.50 -7.19
C ILE A 139 10.46 -7.89 -7.83
N GLU A 140 10.93 -7.99 -9.07
CA GLU A 140 11.13 -9.27 -9.75
C GLU A 140 12.34 -10.05 -9.23
N ARG A 141 13.33 -9.38 -8.64
CA ARG A 141 14.56 -10.02 -8.15
C ARG A 141 14.46 -10.49 -6.70
N MET A 142 13.90 -9.67 -5.81
CA MET A 142 13.79 -9.96 -4.38
C MET A 142 12.48 -10.70 -4.04
N GLY A 143 11.39 -10.41 -4.75
CA GLY A 143 10.05 -10.92 -4.44
C GLY A 143 9.24 -9.95 -3.59
N ARG A 144 7.92 -10.11 -3.62
CA ARG A 144 6.96 -9.11 -3.13
C ARG A 144 6.88 -9.17 -1.61
N ILE A 145 6.85 -10.39 -1.05
CA ILE A 145 6.77 -10.61 0.40
C ILE A 145 8.06 -10.18 1.09
N ARG A 146 9.23 -10.45 0.49
CA ARG A 146 10.52 -10.05 1.07
C ARG A 146 10.66 -8.53 1.13
N ILE A 147 10.27 -7.82 0.07
CA ILE A 147 10.26 -6.35 0.05
C ILE A 147 9.28 -5.81 1.09
N GLN A 148 8.08 -6.38 1.18
CA GLN A 148 7.08 -5.96 2.17
C GLN A 148 7.57 -6.14 3.62
N LEU A 149 8.15 -7.30 3.95
CA LEU A 149 8.70 -7.60 5.27
C LEU A 149 9.86 -6.67 5.62
N MET A 150 10.80 -6.48 4.69
CA MET A 150 11.93 -5.56 4.88
C MET A 150 11.42 -4.13 5.12
N GLY A 151 10.47 -3.66 4.31
CA GLY A 151 9.90 -2.32 4.46
C GLY A 151 9.22 -2.14 5.81
N PHE A 152 8.33 -3.04 6.23
CA PHE A 152 7.71 -2.96 7.55
C PHE A 152 8.74 -3.02 8.69
N ALA A 153 9.73 -3.91 8.62
CA ALA A 153 10.76 -4.03 9.65
C ALA A 153 11.61 -2.75 9.79
N MET A 154 12.02 -2.17 8.65
CA MET A 154 12.79 -0.92 8.64
C MET A 154 11.93 0.26 9.15
N LEU A 155 10.66 0.34 8.76
CA LEU A 155 9.74 1.36 9.26
C LEU A 155 9.51 1.25 10.76
N THR A 156 9.31 0.04 11.29
CA THR A 156 9.23 -0.21 12.74
C THR A 156 10.49 0.30 13.44
N ALA A 157 11.68 -0.07 12.96
CA ALA A 157 12.94 0.36 13.55
C ALA A 157 13.10 1.90 13.52
N ILE A 158 12.83 2.53 12.38
CA ILE A 158 12.91 3.99 12.23
C ILE A 158 11.93 4.69 13.17
N PHE A 159 10.69 4.22 13.27
CA PHE A 159 9.71 4.81 14.19
C PHE A 159 10.04 4.58 15.66
N VAL A 160 10.66 3.45 16.05
CA VAL A 160 11.19 3.28 17.42
C VAL A 160 12.27 4.33 17.71
N VAL A 161 13.22 4.51 16.78
CA VAL A 161 14.31 5.49 16.94
C VAL A 161 13.76 6.91 17.03
N LEU A 162 12.82 7.26 16.14
CA LEU A 162 12.18 8.58 16.15
C LEU A 162 11.34 8.82 17.41
N SER A 163 10.64 7.79 17.91
CA SER A 163 9.82 7.89 19.13
C SER A 163 10.67 8.05 20.39
N THR A 164 11.68 7.19 20.57
CA THR A 164 12.52 7.20 21.78
C THR A 164 13.56 8.31 21.80
N GLY A 165 14.05 8.71 20.62
CA GLY A 165 15.07 9.74 20.45
C GLY A 165 14.52 11.14 20.23
N PHE A 166 13.19 11.33 20.14
CA PHE A 166 12.56 12.55 19.63
C PHE A 166 13.14 13.84 20.23
N HIS A 167 13.09 13.98 21.57
CA HIS A 167 13.52 15.21 22.25
C HIS A 167 15.02 15.50 22.04
N LYS A 168 15.88 14.48 22.13
CA LYS A 168 17.33 14.64 21.92
C LYS A 168 17.68 15.00 20.48
N ILE A 169 16.97 14.38 19.52
CA ILE A 169 17.19 14.63 18.09
C ILE A 169 16.74 16.05 17.74
N GLN A 170 15.61 16.51 18.27
CA GLN A 170 15.09 17.86 18.03
C GLN A 170 16.05 18.95 18.54
N GLU A 171 16.65 18.77 19.72
CA GLU A 171 17.55 19.76 20.32
C GLU A 171 18.96 19.76 19.71
N THR A 172 19.48 18.58 19.31
CA THR A 172 20.91 18.44 18.93
C THR A 172 21.13 18.22 17.43
N ALA A 173 20.18 17.62 16.71
CA ALA A 173 20.42 17.12 15.36
C ALA A 173 19.16 17.07 14.46
N VAL A 174 18.59 18.24 14.16
CA VAL A 174 17.48 18.39 13.19
C VAL A 174 17.75 17.66 11.86
N ALA A 175 18.98 17.72 11.36
CA ALA A 175 19.36 17.04 10.12
C ALA A 175 19.20 15.52 10.19
N LEU A 176 19.44 14.91 11.36
CA LEU A 176 19.24 13.47 11.58
C LEU A 176 17.75 13.11 11.52
N PHE A 177 16.87 13.97 12.04
CA PHE A 177 15.44 13.76 11.93
C PHE A 177 15.00 13.77 10.46
N ILE A 178 15.40 14.78 9.69
CA ILE A 178 15.07 14.89 8.25
C ILE A 178 15.59 13.65 7.50
N ALA A 179 16.80 13.19 7.80
CA ALA A 179 17.36 11.99 7.21
C ALA A 179 16.54 10.74 7.54
N LEU A 180 16.17 10.52 8.81
CA LEU A 180 15.36 9.38 9.24
C LEU A 180 13.94 9.44 8.65
N PHE A 181 13.33 10.63 8.59
CA PHE A 181 12.01 10.83 8.00
C PHE A 181 12.02 10.56 6.48
N THR A 182 13.04 11.06 5.79
CA THR A 182 13.25 10.80 4.36
C THR A 182 13.50 9.32 4.10
N LEU A 183 14.25 8.66 4.99
CA LEU A 183 14.49 7.22 4.95
C LEU A 183 13.21 6.42 5.21
N ALA A 184 12.33 6.88 6.11
CA ALA A 184 11.00 6.29 6.29
C ALA A 184 10.17 6.41 5.01
N GLN A 185 10.13 7.59 4.38
CA GLN A 185 9.46 7.79 3.09
C GLN A 185 10.03 6.86 2.01
N PHE A 186 11.35 6.67 1.99
CA PHE A 186 11.98 5.69 1.11
C PHE A 186 11.45 4.27 1.36
N PHE A 187 11.47 3.76 2.60
CA PHE A 187 11.04 2.39 2.91
C PHE A 187 9.53 2.17 2.87
N PHE A 188 8.71 3.21 3.01
CA PHE A 188 7.28 3.12 2.70
C PHE A 188 7.09 2.69 1.24
N ASN A 189 7.81 3.34 0.32
CA ASN A 189 7.67 3.12 -1.13
C ASN A 189 8.50 1.93 -1.63
N PHE A 190 9.71 1.76 -1.10
CA PHE A 190 10.55 0.56 -1.20
C PHE A 190 10.15 -0.50 -0.16
N GLY A 191 8.90 -0.93 -0.25
CA GLY A 191 8.32 -1.76 0.79
C GLY A 191 6.81 -1.84 0.67
N PRO A 192 6.09 -1.71 1.80
CA PRO A 192 4.69 -2.06 1.89
C PRO A 192 3.78 -1.25 0.97
N ASN A 193 4.04 0.04 0.72
CA ASN A 193 3.16 0.85 -0.14
C ASN A 193 3.00 0.21 -1.51
N THR A 194 4.09 -0.08 -2.21
CA THR A 194 3.98 -0.70 -3.53
C THR A 194 3.46 -2.13 -3.45
N THR A 195 3.91 -2.94 -2.48
CA THR A 195 3.58 -4.36 -2.43
C THR A 195 2.14 -4.63 -2.01
N THR A 196 1.53 -3.80 -1.15
CA THR A 196 0.12 -3.96 -0.75
C THR A 196 -0.85 -3.66 -1.90
N PHE A 197 -0.46 -2.85 -2.89
CA PHE A 197 -1.23 -2.71 -4.13
C PHE A 197 -1.05 -3.90 -5.08
N VAL A 198 0.18 -4.43 -5.18
CA VAL A 198 0.51 -5.51 -6.13
C VAL A 198 -0.01 -6.87 -5.66
N LEU A 199 0.26 -7.26 -4.41
CA LEU A 199 -0.04 -8.60 -3.89
C LEU A 199 -1.50 -9.03 -4.07
N PRO A 200 -2.54 -8.23 -3.73
CA PRO A 200 -3.92 -8.65 -3.89
C PRO A 200 -4.30 -8.91 -5.36
N SER A 201 -3.60 -8.28 -6.31
CA SER A 201 -3.82 -8.55 -7.74
C SER A 201 -3.20 -9.87 -8.22
N GLU A 202 -2.19 -10.38 -7.50
CA GLU A 202 -1.43 -11.58 -7.85
C GLU A 202 -1.84 -12.83 -7.06
N VAL A 203 -2.36 -12.68 -5.83
CA VAL A 203 -2.73 -13.82 -4.97
C VAL A 203 -4.16 -14.30 -5.15
N PHE A 204 -5.06 -13.44 -5.62
CA PHE A 204 -6.49 -13.78 -5.70
C PHE A 204 -6.88 -14.40 -7.04
N PRO A 205 -7.66 -15.51 -7.03
CA PRO A 205 -8.17 -16.15 -8.23
C PRO A 205 -8.92 -15.14 -9.10
N THR A 206 -8.79 -15.25 -10.43
CA THR A 206 -9.36 -14.29 -11.40
C THR A 206 -10.84 -13.98 -11.12
N ARG A 207 -11.63 -15.01 -10.78
CA ARG A 207 -13.06 -14.89 -10.48
C ARG A 207 -13.39 -13.98 -9.29
N PHE A 208 -12.55 -13.97 -8.25
CA PHE A 208 -12.79 -13.20 -7.03
C PHE A 208 -11.84 -12.01 -6.87
N ARG A 209 -10.88 -11.84 -7.79
CA ARG A 209 -9.79 -10.86 -7.68
C ARG A 209 -10.31 -9.44 -7.48
N SER A 210 -11.29 -8.99 -8.26
CA SER A 210 -11.82 -7.63 -8.16
C SER A 210 -12.46 -7.37 -6.79
N THR A 211 -13.32 -8.27 -6.32
CA THR A 211 -13.98 -8.16 -5.01
C THR A 211 -12.98 -8.24 -3.87
N ALA A 212 -12.08 -9.22 -3.88
CA ALA A 212 -11.10 -9.42 -2.82
C ALA A 212 -10.06 -8.28 -2.77
N HIS A 213 -9.58 -7.81 -3.92
CA HIS A 213 -8.75 -6.61 -4.02
C HIS A 213 -9.51 -5.38 -3.52
N GLY A 214 -10.79 -5.23 -3.88
CA GLY A 214 -11.64 -4.15 -3.40
C GLY A 214 -11.80 -4.15 -1.87
N ILE A 215 -11.96 -5.31 -1.25
CA ILE A 215 -11.99 -5.45 0.22
C ILE A 215 -10.66 -5.03 0.84
N SER A 216 -9.53 -5.47 0.28
CA SER A 216 -8.21 -5.07 0.78
C SER A 216 -7.96 -3.56 0.62
N ALA A 217 -8.32 -2.98 -0.51
CA ALA A 217 -8.20 -1.54 -0.76
C ALA A 217 -9.12 -0.71 0.15
N ALA A 218 -10.36 -1.16 0.37
CA ALA A 218 -11.29 -0.54 1.31
C ALA A 218 -10.75 -0.57 2.74
N SER A 219 -10.13 -1.68 3.14
CA SER A 219 -9.46 -1.79 4.45
C SER A 219 -8.33 -0.77 4.58
N GLY A 220 -7.45 -0.63 3.57
CA GLY A 220 -6.45 0.44 3.53
C GLY A 220 -7.06 1.81 3.77
N LYS A 221 -8.11 2.16 3.02
CA LYS A 221 -8.76 3.48 3.14
C LYS A 221 -9.43 3.71 4.49
N LEU A 222 -9.97 2.68 5.14
CA LEU A 222 -10.43 2.78 6.52
C LEU A 222 -9.28 3.15 7.47
N GLY A 223 -8.09 2.56 7.26
CA GLY A 223 -6.89 2.94 7.99
C GLY A 223 -6.50 4.41 7.78
N ALA A 224 -6.56 4.90 6.55
CA ALA A 224 -6.30 6.30 6.22
C ALA A 224 -7.30 7.26 6.91
N ILE A 225 -8.58 6.90 6.97
CA ILE A 225 -9.61 7.67 7.69
C ILE A 225 -9.28 7.74 9.18
N ILE A 226 -8.98 6.61 9.80
CA ILE A 226 -8.60 6.55 11.23
C ILE A 226 -7.38 7.43 11.49
N ALA A 227 -6.37 7.40 10.62
CA ALA A 227 -5.19 8.24 10.78
C ALA A 227 -5.49 9.72 10.63
N THR A 228 -6.35 10.10 9.68
CA THR A 228 -6.72 11.50 9.43
C THR A 228 -7.35 12.14 10.66
N PHE A 229 -8.28 11.44 11.31
CA PHE A 229 -8.96 11.96 12.51
C PHE A 229 -8.17 11.70 13.80
N GLY A 230 -7.57 10.52 13.92
CA GLY A 230 -6.87 10.08 15.12
C GLY A 230 -5.55 10.79 15.33
N PHE A 231 -4.73 11.00 14.29
CA PHE A 231 -3.41 11.59 14.46
C PHE A 231 -3.46 13.04 14.94
N ASN A 232 -4.31 13.86 14.32
CA ASN A 232 -4.47 15.27 14.68
C ASN A 232 -4.84 15.42 16.17
N GLN A 233 -5.80 14.62 16.63
CA GLN A 233 -6.22 14.64 18.04
C GLN A 233 -5.16 14.08 18.97
N LEU A 234 -4.49 12.98 18.59
CA LEU A 234 -3.51 12.31 19.44
C LEU A 234 -2.32 13.22 19.73
N VAL A 235 -1.78 13.89 18.71
CA VAL A 235 -0.55 14.69 18.85
C VAL A 235 -0.72 15.90 19.76
N GLU A 236 -1.94 16.44 19.89
CA GLU A 236 -2.25 17.57 20.77
C GLU A 236 -2.51 17.17 22.23
N LEU A 237 -2.62 15.87 22.54
CA LEU A 237 -2.89 15.41 23.90
C LEU A 237 -1.77 15.81 24.88
N GLY A 238 -2.16 16.44 25.98
CA GLY A 238 -1.26 16.73 27.10
C GLY A 238 -0.38 17.98 26.93
N GLY A 239 -0.58 18.78 25.87
CA GLY A 239 0.06 20.09 25.66
C GLY A 239 -0.96 21.21 25.45
N ALA A 240 -0.48 22.44 25.27
CA ALA A 240 -1.32 23.50 24.73
C ALA A 240 -1.56 23.29 23.23
N ASP A 241 -2.61 23.89 22.67
CA ASP A 241 -2.92 23.79 21.24
C ASP A 241 -1.71 24.20 20.39
N GLY A 242 -1.19 23.27 19.58
CA GLY A 242 -0.01 23.46 18.73
C GLY A 242 1.36 23.15 19.36
N ASP A 243 1.43 22.68 20.60
CA ASP A 243 2.69 22.22 21.22
C ASP A 243 3.09 20.79 20.81
N HIS A 244 2.14 20.02 20.27
CA HIS A 244 2.38 18.67 19.75
C HIS A 244 3.07 17.72 20.76
N ALA A 245 2.72 17.85 22.04
CA ALA A 245 3.39 17.18 23.16
C ALA A 245 3.36 15.64 23.08
N PHE A 246 2.42 15.06 22.33
CA PHE A 246 2.25 13.61 22.17
C PHE A 246 2.81 13.04 20.86
N LEU A 247 3.54 13.85 20.08
CA LEU A 247 4.14 13.41 18.81
C LEU A 247 5.10 12.21 18.99
N PRO A 248 6.02 12.18 19.99
CA PRO A 248 6.89 11.02 20.21
C PRO A 248 6.13 9.72 20.44
N GLN A 249 5.06 9.77 21.23
CA GLN A 249 4.22 8.63 21.58
C GLN A 249 3.41 8.17 20.37
N THR A 250 2.92 9.11 19.56
CA THR A 250 2.21 8.82 18.31
C THR A 250 3.13 8.10 17.31
N LEU A 251 4.39 8.53 17.18
CA LEU A 251 5.39 7.80 16.39
C LEU A 251 5.67 6.40 16.96
N GLY A 252 5.63 6.24 18.28
CA GLY A 252 5.71 4.93 18.95
C GLY A 252 4.53 4.01 18.61
N ILE A 253 3.31 4.56 18.56
CA ILE A 253 2.11 3.83 18.11
C ILE A 253 2.28 3.37 16.66
N PHE A 254 2.80 4.23 15.78
CA PHE A 254 3.09 3.86 14.39
C PHE A 254 4.10 2.72 14.28
N SER A 255 5.13 2.70 15.13
CA SER A 255 6.06 1.58 15.18
C SER A 255 5.35 0.26 15.48
N GLY A 256 4.48 0.24 16.48
CA GLY A 256 3.67 -0.93 16.82
C GLY A 256 2.74 -1.37 15.69
N ILE A 257 2.08 -0.40 15.02
CA ILE A 257 1.22 -0.67 13.86
C ILE A 257 2.02 -1.24 12.68
N MET A 258 3.20 -0.70 12.39
CA MET A 258 4.09 -1.25 11.36
C MET A 258 4.55 -2.67 11.70
N PHE A 259 4.79 -2.95 12.98
CA PHE A 259 5.14 -4.29 13.43
C PHE A 259 3.97 -5.27 13.26
N LEU A 260 2.72 -4.84 13.48
CA LEU A 260 1.55 -5.66 13.14
C LEU A 260 1.42 -5.89 11.62
N GLY A 261 1.76 -4.89 10.81
CA GLY A 261 1.89 -5.03 9.35
C GLY A 261 2.94 -6.09 8.96
N PHE A 262 4.09 -6.09 9.63
CA PHE A 262 5.12 -7.12 9.47
C PHE A 262 4.59 -8.52 9.78
N LEU A 263 3.87 -8.69 10.90
CA LEU A 263 3.32 -9.98 11.30
C LEU A 263 2.24 -10.50 10.34
N THR A 264 1.34 -9.63 9.88
CA THR A 264 0.27 -10.01 8.95
C THR A 264 0.79 -10.35 7.56
N THR A 265 1.97 -9.85 7.18
CA THR A 265 2.62 -10.18 5.90
C THR A 265 2.99 -11.67 5.80
N PHE A 266 3.27 -12.36 6.91
CA PHE A 266 3.53 -13.81 6.89
C PHE A 266 2.32 -14.66 6.50
N TRP A 267 1.13 -14.08 6.46
CA TRP A 267 -0.09 -14.77 6.02
C TRP A 267 -0.25 -14.78 4.50
N ILE A 268 0.55 -14.00 3.78
CA ILE A 268 0.46 -13.84 2.32
C ILE A 268 1.56 -14.71 1.66
N PRO A 269 1.22 -15.55 0.67
CA PRO A 269 2.21 -16.35 -0.04
C PRO A 269 3.08 -15.49 -0.99
N GLU A 270 4.31 -15.94 -1.24
CA GLU A 270 5.19 -15.30 -2.22
C GLU A 270 4.74 -15.62 -3.64
N THR A 271 4.59 -14.57 -4.46
CA THR A 271 4.06 -14.61 -5.82
C THR A 271 5.14 -14.56 -6.89
N LYS A 272 6.39 -14.25 -6.52
CA LYS A 272 7.51 -14.12 -7.46
C LYS A 272 7.67 -15.37 -8.34
N GLY A 273 7.60 -15.15 -9.66
CA GLY A 273 7.90 -16.16 -10.67
C GLY A 273 6.91 -17.32 -10.75
N LYS A 274 5.73 -17.17 -10.13
CA LYS A 274 4.67 -18.18 -10.12
C LYS A 274 3.48 -17.72 -10.97
N SER A 275 2.83 -18.66 -11.63
CA SER A 275 1.53 -18.39 -12.24
C SER A 275 0.46 -18.28 -11.16
N LEU A 276 -0.66 -17.65 -11.50
CA LEU A 276 -1.79 -17.54 -10.58
C LEU A 276 -2.32 -18.92 -10.17
N GLU A 277 -2.38 -19.85 -11.13
CA GLU A 277 -2.86 -21.21 -10.92
C GLU A 277 -1.98 -21.94 -9.90
N GLN A 278 -0.65 -21.80 -10.01
CA GLN A 278 0.30 -22.36 -9.04
C GLN A 278 0.10 -21.79 -7.64
N ILE A 279 -0.15 -20.47 -7.52
CA ILE A 279 -0.40 -19.82 -6.23
C ILE A 279 -1.71 -20.34 -5.61
N CYS A 280 -2.78 -20.44 -6.40
CA CYS A 280 -4.05 -21.00 -5.95
C CYS A 280 -3.90 -22.46 -5.50
N GLU A 281 -3.17 -23.29 -6.24
CA GLU A 281 -2.88 -24.67 -5.87
C GLU A 281 -2.05 -24.77 -4.58
N GLU A 282 -1.05 -23.90 -4.40
CA GLU A 282 -0.24 -23.84 -3.17
C GLU A 282 -1.10 -23.48 -1.94
N ILE A 283 -1.97 -22.46 -2.08
CA ILE A 283 -2.93 -22.08 -1.04
C ILE A 283 -3.90 -23.24 -0.78
N GLU A 284 -4.29 -23.99 -1.82
CA GLU A 284 -5.18 -25.13 -1.64
C GLU A 284 -4.51 -26.29 -0.90
N ASN A 285 -3.23 -26.53 -1.15
CA ASN A 285 -2.45 -27.63 -0.57
C ASN A 285 -1.85 -27.30 0.81
N SER A 286 -1.93 -26.06 1.29
CA SER A 286 -1.36 -25.66 2.60
C SER A 286 -1.99 -26.39 3.81
N ASP A 287 -3.18 -26.98 3.66
CA ASP A 287 -3.89 -27.72 4.72
C ASP A 287 -3.58 -29.23 4.74
N LYS A 288 -2.81 -29.75 3.77
CA LYS A 288 -2.47 -31.19 3.69
C LYS A 288 -1.14 -31.55 4.41
N LYS A 289 -0.55 -30.60 5.13
CA LYS A 289 0.68 -30.78 5.93
C LYS A 289 0.40 -30.45 7.38
#